data_AF-Q8E9U2-F1
#
_entry.id   AF-Q8E9U2-F1
#
_cell.length_a   1.000
_cell.length_b   1.000
_cell.length_c   1.000
_cell.angle_alpha   90.00
_cell.angle_beta   90.00
_cell.angle_gamma   90.00
#
_symmetry.space_group_name_H-M   'P 1'
#
loop_
_entity.id
_entity.type
_entity.pdbx_description
1 polymer ?
#
loop_
_entity_poly.entity_id
_entity_poly.type
_entity_poly.pdbx_seq_one_letter_code
_entity_poly.pdbx_strand_id
1 'polypeptide(L)'
;MREYDGVEVRYRRPDADLAKSLQVIENLLGFAPEPQQLDFDLSFWAGGAGVYDKLAISCNVTPDQRQRLQQKLDLYSPEDAVARDYWCDDFIWLVADDEECRDILAASVQFINDNKAAFQETCLESHTIYFSYMSDVNGWTAVWELGGRINYAYFCQG
;
A
#
# COMPACT_ATOMS: atom_id res chain seq x y z
N MET A 1 -1.47 -6.46 25.40
CA MET A 1 -2.28 -7.52 24.78
C MET A 1 -3.66 -6.91 24.55
N ARG A 2 -4.05 -6.63 23.30
CA ARG A 2 -5.40 -6.10 23.01
C ARG A 2 -6.40 -7.25 23.15
N GLU A 3 -7.50 -7.00 23.83
CA GLU A 3 -8.60 -7.97 23.94
C GLU A 3 -9.23 -8.20 22.57
N TYR A 4 -9.55 -9.46 22.31
CA TYR A 4 -10.17 -9.95 21.09
C TYR A 4 -11.66 -9.65 21.12
N ASP A 5 -12.16 -8.79 20.23
CA ASP A 5 -13.60 -8.52 20.11
C ASP A 5 -14.23 -9.15 18.84
N GLY A 6 -13.40 -9.63 17.90
CA GLY A 6 -13.87 -10.21 16.64
C GLY A 6 -14.59 -9.19 15.74
N VAL A 7 -14.36 -7.90 15.96
CA VAL A 7 -15.01 -6.82 15.22
C VAL A 7 -14.11 -6.33 14.10
N GLU A 8 -14.59 -6.38 12.85
CA GLU A 8 -13.99 -5.64 11.74
C GLU A 8 -14.11 -4.15 12.03
N VAL A 9 -12.98 -3.47 12.21
CA VAL A 9 -12.98 -2.00 12.26
C VAL A 9 -12.66 -1.51 10.85
N ARG A 10 -13.71 -1.12 10.14
CA ARG A 10 -13.60 -0.60 8.78
C ARG A 10 -13.94 0.89 8.73
N TYR A 11 -13.00 1.66 8.22
CA TYR A 11 -13.19 3.08 7.90
C TYR A 11 -13.28 3.24 6.39
N ARG A 12 -14.42 3.68 5.87
CA ARG A 12 -14.65 3.87 4.43
C ARG A 12 -15.51 5.10 4.23
N ARG A 13 -15.26 5.87 3.15
CA ARG A 13 -16.17 6.97 2.80
C ARG A 13 -17.55 6.46 2.31
N PRO A 14 -18.65 7.11 2.75
CA PRO A 14 -18.73 8.13 3.80
C PRO A 14 -18.54 7.53 5.21
N ASP A 15 -17.68 8.15 6.02
CA ASP A 15 -17.30 7.65 7.34
C ASP A 15 -17.96 8.49 8.45
N ALA A 16 -18.45 7.83 9.49
CA ALA A 16 -19.10 8.48 10.64
C ALA A 16 -18.10 9.18 11.57
N ASP A 17 -16.83 8.74 11.60
CA ASP A 17 -15.75 9.33 12.40
C ASP A 17 -14.55 9.69 11.52
N LEU A 18 -14.78 10.59 10.57
CA LEU A 18 -13.76 11.06 9.63
C LEU A 18 -12.50 11.61 10.34
N ALA A 19 -12.62 12.19 11.53
CA ALA A 19 -11.49 12.74 12.26
C ALA A 19 -10.48 11.66 12.66
N LYS A 20 -10.97 10.52 13.16
CA LYS A 20 -10.12 9.38 13.52
C LYS A 20 -9.47 8.76 12.28
N SER A 21 -10.22 8.62 11.19
CA SER A 21 -9.70 8.08 9.93
C SER A 21 -8.59 8.96 9.35
N LEU A 22 -8.76 10.28 9.39
CA LEU A 22 -7.72 11.24 8.97
C LEU A 22 -6.45 11.12 9.81
N GLN A 23 -6.57 10.95 11.14
CA GLN A 23 -5.42 10.76 12.02
C GLN A 23 -4.64 9.48 11.68
N VAL A 24 -5.35 8.38 11.41
CA VAL A 24 -4.72 7.11 10.98
C VAL A 24 -3.99 7.31 9.66
N ILE A 25 -4.65 7.94 8.68
CA ILE A 25 -4.08 8.19 7.35
C ILE A 25 -2.85 9.10 7.44
N GLU A 26 -2.88 10.17 8.24
CA GLU A 26 -1.73 11.05 8.45
C GLU A 26 -0.55 10.30 9.07
N ASN A 27 -0.83 9.43 10.04
CA ASN A 27 0.19 8.60 10.66
C ASN A 27 0.80 7.58 9.68
N LEU A 28 0.03 7.05 8.74
CA LEU A 28 0.51 6.14 7.69
C LEU A 28 1.34 6.88 6.64
N LEU A 29 0.81 7.96 6.09
CA LEU A 29 1.43 8.69 4.96
C LEU A 29 2.54 9.65 5.39
N GLY A 30 2.55 10.09 6.65
CA GLY A 30 3.50 11.11 7.14
C GLY A 30 3.09 12.56 6.83
N PHE A 31 1.87 12.76 6.35
CA PHE A 31 1.27 14.06 6.11
C PHE A 31 -0.25 13.95 6.11
N ALA A 32 -0.93 15.05 6.42
CA ALA A 32 -2.39 15.14 6.32
C ALA A 32 -2.83 15.41 4.87
N PRO A 33 -3.55 14.47 4.20
CA PRO A 33 -4.10 14.73 2.87
C PRO A 33 -5.33 15.64 2.91
N GLU A 34 -5.61 16.33 1.80
CA GLU A 34 -6.81 17.16 1.63
C GLU A 34 -8.08 16.28 1.69
N PRO A 35 -8.98 16.45 2.67
CA PRO A 35 -10.11 15.54 2.86
C PRO A 35 -11.05 15.47 1.65
N GLN A 36 -11.15 16.53 0.84
CA GLN A 36 -12.06 16.58 -0.30
C GLN A 36 -11.59 15.71 -1.48
N GLN A 37 -10.30 15.37 -1.51
CA GLN A 37 -9.67 14.62 -2.60
C GLN A 37 -9.08 13.29 -2.11
N LEU A 38 -9.55 12.82 -0.95
CA LEU A 38 -9.11 11.63 -0.26
C LEU A 38 -10.19 10.55 -0.33
N ASP A 39 -9.83 9.42 -0.92
CA ASP A 39 -10.60 8.18 -0.91
C ASP A 39 -9.83 7.13 -0.12
N PHE A 40 -10.52 6.38 0.73
CA PHE A 40 -9.89 5.33 1.53
C PHE A 40 -10.85 4.20 1.89
N ASP A 41 -10.25 3.05 2.14
CA ASP A 41 -10.86 1.87 2.74
C ASP A 41 -9.82 1.23 3.65
N LEU A 42 -9.98 1.41 4.96
CA LEU A 42 -9.05 0.92 5.98
C LEU A 42 -9.76 -0.19 6.75
N SER A 43 -9.41 -1.43 6.46
CA SER A 43 -9.97 -2.61 7.12
C SER A 43 -8.94 -3.19 8.08
N PHE A 44 -9.24 -3.14 9.38
CA PHE A 44 -8.43 -3.73 10.44
C PHE A 44 -9.18 -4.91 11.05
N TRP A 45 -8.58 -6.10 11.02
CA TRP A 45 -9.17 -7.32 11.58
C TRP A 45 -8.26 -7.90 12.66
N ALA A 46 -8.77 -8.06 13.87
CA ALA A 46 -8.14 -8.91 14.87
C ALA A 46 -8.88 -10.26 14.92
N GLY A 47 -8.25 -11.32 14.42
CA GLY A 47 -8.77 -12.69 14.28
C GLY A 47 -7.96 -13.71 15.11
N GLY A 48 -8.57 -14.82 15.56
CA GLY A 48 -7.94 -15.80 16.48
C GLY A 48 -6.62 -16.47 16.02
N ALA A 49 -6.12 -16.11 14.82
CA ALA A 49 -4.84 -16.55 14.26
C ALA A 49 -3.90 -15.40 13.84
N GLY A 50 -4.27 -14.12 14.07
CA GLY A 50 -3.48 -12.95 13.67
C GLY A 50 -4.31 -11.68 13.42
N VAL A 51 -3.60 -10.58 13.20
CA VAL A 51 -4.08 -9.30 12.66
C VAL A 51 -4.05 -9.38 11.13
N TYR A 52 -5.18 -9.10 10.49
CA TYR A 52 -5.27 -8.89 9.05
C TYR A 52 -5.61 -7.44 8.76
N ASP A 53 -4.65 -6.71 8.24
CA ASP A 53 -4.84 -5.32 7.87
C ASP A 53 -4.82 -5.21 6.35
N LYS A 54 -5.90 -4.67 5.77
CA LYS A 54 -5.98 -4.31 4.35
C LYS A 54 -6.38 -2.86 4.23
N LEU A 55 -5.44 -2.04 3.78
CA LEU A 55 -5.59 -0.59 3.72
C LEU A 55 -5.43 -0.13 2.28
N ALA A 56 -6.34 0.71 1.83
CA ALA A 56 -6.27 1.37 0.53
C ALA A 56 -6.52 2.87 0.72
N ILE A 57 -5.64 3.70 0.17
CA ILE A 57 -5.74 5.16 0.22
C ILE A 57 -5.45 5.70 -1.19
N SER A 58 -6.17 6.75 -1.59
CA SER A 58 -5.93 7.49 -2.82
C SER A 58 -6.08 8.98 -2.54
N CYS A 59 -5.05 9.77 -2.81
CA CYS A 59 -5.06 11.20 -2.54
C CYS A 59 -4.08 11.98 -3.42
N ASN A 60 -4.31 13.29 -3.53
CA ASN A 60 -3.39 14.19 -4.20
C ASN A 60 -2.21 14.52 -3.29
N VAL A 61 -1.03 14.68 -3.91
CA VAL A 61 0.20 15.01 -3.19
C VAL A 61 0.97 16.13 -3.87
N THR A 62 1.63 16.94 -3.05
CA THR A 62 2.67 17.85 -3.50
C THR A 62 4.02 17.12 -3.63
N PRO A 63 5.00 17.69 -4.35
CA PRO A 63 6.35 17.12 -4.41
C PRO A 63 6.98 16.91 -3.02
N ASP A 64 6.77 17.83 -2.08
CA ASP A 64 7.28 17.71 -0.71
C ASP A 64 6.62 16.55 0.06
N GLN A 65 5.30 16.39 -0.09
CA GLN A 65 4.57 15.27 0.52
C GLN A 65 5.01 13.93 -0.06
N ARG A 66 5.24 13.87 -1.37
CA ARG A 66 5.78 12.69 -2.05
C ARG A 66 7.14 12.29 -1.49
N GLN A 67 8.05 13.25 -1.32
CA GLN A 67 9.37 12.98 -0.74
C GLN A 67 9.26 12.45 0.70
N ARG A 68 8.38 13.05 1.52
CA ARG A 68 8.14 12.58 2.90
C ARG A 68 7.58 11.16 2.92
N LEU A 69 6.64 10.85 2.04
CA LEU A 69 6.07 9.52 1.91
C LEU A 69 7.14 8.49 1.57
N GLN A 70 7.95 8.78 0.54
CA GLN A 70 9.03 7.91 0.08
C GLN A 70 10.05 7.62 1.19
N GLN A 71 10.43 8.64 1.97
CA GLN A 71 11.35 8.48 3.10
C GLN A 71 10.72 7.71 4.26
N LYS A 72 9.46 8.01 4.60
CA LYS A 72 8.77 7.40 5.74
C LYS A 72 8.51 5.91 5.52
N LEU A 73 8.14 5.54 4.30
CA LEU A 73 7.79 4.17 3.93
C LEU A 73 8.97 3.39 3.34
N ASP A 74 10.16 4.00 3.25
CA ASP A 74 11.36 3.41 2.66
C ASP A 74 11.06 2.74 1.30
N LEU A 75 10.59 3.54 0.35
CA LEU A 75 10.04 3.09 -0.93
C LEU A 75 11.11 2.95 -2.02
N TYR A 76 11.06 1.83 -2.74
CA TYR A 76 11.96 1.43 -3.83
C TYR A 76 11.17 1.07 -5.08
N SER A 77 11.71 1.32 -6.27
CA SER A 77 11.10 0.83 -7.51
C SER A 77 11.20 -0.71 -7.60
N PRO A 78 10.41 -1.38 -8.46
CA PRO A 78 10.56 -2.82 -8.69
C PRO A 78 11.98 -3.22 -9.11
N GLU A 79 12.64 -2.40 -9.93
CA GLU A 79 14.02 -2.63 -10.37
C GLU A 79 15.02 -2.48 -9.22
N ASP A 80 14.82 -1.48 -8.35
CA ASP A 80 15.64 -1.29 -7.15
C ASP A 80 15.45 -2.44 -6.15
N ALA A 81 14.25 -3.01 -6.06
CA ALA A 81 13.95 -4.15 -5.19
C ALA A 81 14.71 -5.40 -5.61
N VAL A 82 14.67 -5.76 -6.90
CA VAL A 82 15.41 -6.93 -7.43
C VAL A 82 16.93 -6.72 -7.47
N ALA A 83 17.40 -5.47 -7.51
CA ALA A 83 18.84 -5.18 -7.41
C ALA A 83 19.42 -5.39 -6.00
N ARG A 84 18.59 -5.73 -5.00
CA ARG A 84 19.00 -5.98 -3.61
C ARG A 84 19.03 -7.47 -3.35
N ASP A 85 20.24 -8.04 -3.23
CA ASP A 85 20.46 -9.48 -3.03
C ASP A 85 19.61 -10.10 -1.91
N TYR A 86 19.38 -9.37 -0.81
CA TYR A 86 18.64 -9.88 0.35
C TYR A 86 17.11 -9.77 0.25
N TRP A 87 16.59 -9.08 -0.77
CA TRP A 87 15.14 -8.86 -0.96
C TRP A 87 14.65 -9.39 -2.31
N CYS A 88 15.56 -9.61 -3.28
CA CYS A 88 15.24 -10.03 -4.64
C CYS A 88 14.31 -11.25 -4.68
N ASP A 89 14.67 -12.35 -4.01
CA ASP A 89 13.91 -13.60 -4.05
C ASP A 89 12.51 -13.43 -3.43
N ASP A 90 12.42 -12.79 -2.27
CA ASP A 90 11.15 -12.52 -1.59
C ASP A 90 10.25 -11.58 -2.41
N PHE A 91 10.84 -10.58 -3.05
CA PHE A 91 10.11 -9.63 -3.90
C PHE A 91 9.60 -10.27 -5.19
N ILE A 92 10.43 -11.09 -5.85
CA ILE A 92 10.03 -11.85 -7.04
C ILE A 92 8.88 -12.80 -6.67
N TRP A 93 9.00 -13.52 -5.55
CA TRP A 93 7.95 -14.42 -5.10
C TRP A 93 6.64 -13.68 -4.82
N LEU A 94 6.71 -12.47 -4.24
CA LEU A 94 5.55 -11.61 -4.02
C LEU A 94 4.81 -11.25 -5.31
N VAL A 95 5.52 -10.81 -6.35
CA VAL A 95 4.87 -10.23 -7.55
C VAL A 95 4.64 -11.20 -8.70
N ALA A 96 5.38 -12.31 -8.75
CA ALA A 96 5.36 -13.24 -9.87
C ALA A 96 4.85 -14.65 -9.52
N ASP A 97 4.71 -15.00 -8.23
CA ASP A 97 4.32 -16.34 -7.73
C ASP A 97 5.17 -17.51 -8.29
N ASP A 98 6.31 -17.19 -8.93
CA ASP A 98 7.23 -18.10 -9.60
C ASP A 98 8.67 -17.58 -9.41
N GLU A 99 9.66 -18.49 -9.45
CA GLU A 99 11.07 -18.20 -9.20
C GLU A 99 11.74 -17.43 -10.35
N GLU A 100 11.18 -17.46 -11.57
CA GLU A 100 11.74 -16.76 -12.74
C GLU A 100 10.83 -15.64 -13.26
N CYS A 101 11.07 -14.40 -12.83
CA CYS A 101 10.40 -13.23 -13.38
C CYS A 101 11.19 -12.62 -14.56
N ARG A 102 10.62 -12.68 -15.76
CA ARG A 102 11.24 -12.09 -16.97
C ARG A 102 11.05 -10.58 -17.08
N ASP A 103 9.96 -10.07 -16.53
CA ASP A 103 9.60 -8.65 -16.58
C ASP A 103 9.00 -8.25 -15.23
N ILE A 104 9.86 -7.70 -14.37
CA ILE A 104 9.50 -7.35 -12.99
C ILE A 104 8.50 -6.21 -12.93
N LEU A 105 8.56 -5.30 -13.91
CA LEU A 105 7.65 -4.16 -13.97
C LEU A 105 6.25 -4.63 -14.33
N ALA A 106 6.12 -5.46 -15.36
CA ALA A 106 4.85 -6.05 -15.76
C ALA A 106 4.23 -6.92 -14.64
N ALA A 107 5.04 -7.74 -13.97
CA ALA A 107 4.60 -8.54 -12.83
C ALA A 107 4.10 -7.64 -11.67
N SER A 108 4.84 -6.59 -11.34
CA SER A 108 4.45 -5.61 -10.31
C SER A 108 3.15 -4.88 -10.64
N VAL A 109 2.96 -4.49 -11.91
CA VAL A 109 1.72 -3.86 -12.38
C VAL A 109 0.54 -4.82 -12.23
N GLN A 110 0.71 -6.08 -12.64
CA GLN A 110 -0.32 -7.10 -12.52
C GLN A 110 -0.68 -7.34 -11.05
N PHE A 111 0.33 -7.55 -10.20
CA PHE A 111 0.16 -7.70 -8.75
C PHE A 111 -0.64 -6.56 -8.13
N ILE A 112 -0.30 -5.30 -8.45
CA ILE A 112 -1.02 -4.12 -7.94
C ILE A 112 -2.47 -4.15 -8.42
N ASN A 113 -2.71 -4.44 -9.70
CA ASN A 113 -4.06 -4.44 -10.26
C ASN A 113 -4.95 -5.54 -9.69
N ASP A 114 -4.37 -6.68 -9.30
CA ASP A 114 -5.10 -7.78 -8.65
C ASP A 114 -5.44 -7.46 -7.19
N ASN A 115 -4.64 -6.61 -6.52
CA ASN A 115 -4.77 -6.35 -5.08
C ASN A 115 -5.37 -4.99 -4.71
N LYS A 116 -5.37 -4.01 -5.63
CA LYS A 116 -5.88 -2.65 -5.40
C LYS A 116 -7.37 -2.63 -5.05
N ALA A 117 -7.81 -1.58 -4.39
CA ALA A 117 -9.23 -1.33 -4.20
C ALA A 117 -9.90 -0.86 -5.49
N ALA A 118 -11.21 -1.08 -5.60
CA ALA A 118 -11.99 -0.74 -6.80
C ALA A 118 -11.98 0.76 -7.14
N PHE A 119 -11.82 1.64 -6.14
CA PHE A 119 -11.77 3.09 -6.33
C PHE A 119 -10.38 3.60 -6.76
N GLN A 120 -9.34 2.77 -6.63
CA GLN A 120 -7.99 3.15 -7.04
C GLN A 120 -7.84 2.93 -8.55
N GLU A 121 -7.13 3.85 -9.19
CA GLU A 121 -6.90 3.80 -10.62
C GLU A 121 -6.07 2.58 -11.01
N THR A 122 -6.33 2.05 -12.20
CA THR A 122 -5.53 0.97 -12.79
C THR A 122 -4.06 1.39 -12.86
N CYS A 123 -3.18 0.53 -12.36
CA CYS A 123 -1.75 0.71 -12.48
C CYS A 123 -1.31 0.33 -13.90
N LEU A 124 -0.44 1.14 -14.49
CA LEU A 124 0.12 0.95 -15.82
C LEU A 124 1.63 0.98 -15.73
N GLU A 125 2.33 0.33 -16.66
CA GLU A 125 3.80 0.34 -16.72
C GLU A 125 4.40 1.74 -16.89
N SER A 126 3.62 2.71 -17.39
CA SER A 126 4.04 4.11 -17.50
C SER A 126 3.96 4.88 -16.17
N HIS A 127 3.39 4.30 -15.12
CA HIS A 127 3.29 4.93 -13.81
C HIS A 127 4.57 4.77 -13.03
N THR A 128 4.79 5.70 -12.09
CA THR A 128 5.82 5.50 -11.09
C THR A 128 5.30 4.51 -10.05
N ILE A 129 6.01 3.42 -9.85
CA ILE A 129 5.63 2.32 -8.94
C ILE A 129 6.71 2.17 -7.88
N TYR A 130 6.27 1.93 -6.65
CA TYR A 130 7.12 1.67 -5.52
C TYR A 130 6.58 0.58 -4.61
N PHE A 131 7.50 -0.10 -3.95
CA PHE A 131 7.22 -1.00 -2.84
C PHE A 131 8.04 -0.60 -1.62
N SER A 132 7.50 -0.82 -0.43
CA SER A 132 8.26 -0.61 0.81
C SER A 132 9.28 -1.73 1.00
N TYR A 133 10.45 -1.39 1.54
CA TYR A 133 11.50 -2.34 1.88
C TYR A 133 10.95 -3.57 2.63
N MET A 134 11.44 -4.75 2.26
CA MET A 134 11.03 -6.05 2.82
C MET A 134 9.56 -6.38 2.62
N SER A 135 8.90 -5.80 1.60
CA SER A 135 7.59 -6.30 1.17
C SER A 135 7.73 -7.74 0.67
N ASP A 136 6.96 -8.65 1.25
CA ASP A 136 6.91 -10.07 0.92
C ASP A 136 5.46 -10.58 0.89
N VAL A 137 5.28 -11.89 0.72
CA VAL A 137 3.96 -12.54 0.66
C VAL A 137 3.13 -12.42 1.95
N ASN A 138 3.76 -12.15 3.10
CA ASN A 138 3.10 -12.04 4.40
C ASN A 138 2.75 -10.58 4.76
N GLY A 139 3.49 -9.62 4.21
CA GLY A 139 3.23 -8.20 4.42
C GLY A 139 3.87 -7.33 3.35
N TRP A 140 3.09 -6.46 2.73
CA TRP A 140 3.57 -5.60 1.66
C TRP A 140 2.91 -4.23 1.67
N THR A 141 3.64 -3.25 1.13
CA THR A 141 3.11 -1.93 0.79
C THR A 141 3.45 -1.63 -0.66
N ALA A 142 2.44 -1.29 -1.45
CA ALA A 142 2.61 -0.82 -2.83
C ALA A 142 2.10 0.62 -2.96
N VAL A 143 2.85 1.46 -3.65
CA VAL A 143 2.48 2.84 -3.97
C VAL A 143 2.66 3.07 -5.46
N TRP A 144 1.66 3.64 -6.12
CA TRP A 144 1.79 4.06 -7.51
C TRP A 144 1.21 5.44 -7.73
N GLU A 145 1.78 6.17 -8.68
CA GLU A 145 1.45 7.57 -8.92
C GLU A 145 1.10 7.84 -10.38
N LEU A 146 0.03 8.62 -10.57
CA LEU A 146 -0.31 9.25 -11.83
C LEU A 146 -0.75 10.70 -11.58
N GLY A 147 -0.18 11.65 -12.35
CA GLY A 147 -0.70 13.02 -12.41
C GLY A 147 -0.74 13.79 -11.08
N GLY A 148 0.15 13.48 -10.13
CA GLY A 148 0.17 14.10 -8.80
C GLY A 148 -0.82 13.49 -7.81
N ARG A 149 -1.46 12.38 -8.18
CA ARG A 149 -2.28 11.56 -7.30
C ARG A 149 -1.56 10.24 -7.01
N ILE A 150 -1.43 9.93 -5.73
CA ILE A 150 -0.89 8.64 -5.28
C ILE A 150 -2.03 7.68 -4.95
N ASN A 151 -1.74 6.41 -5.13
CA ASN A 151 -2.49 5.32 -4.56
C ASN A 151 -1.55 4.54 -3.66
N TYR A 152 -2.02 4.23 -2.46
CA TYR A 152 -1.34 3.44 -1.45
C TYR A 152 -2.18 2.21 -1.18
N ALA A 153 -1.57 1.04 -1.24
CA ALA A 153 -2.17 -0.23 -0.87
C ALA A 153 -1.25 -0.95 0.12
N TYR A 154 -1.83 -1.49 1.17
CA TYR A 154 -1.12 -2.23 2.19
C TYR A 154 -1.89 -3.49 2.56
N PHE A 155 -1.12 -4.53 2.83
CA PHE A 155 -1.59 -5.79 3.36
C PHE A 155 -0.60 -6.30 4.40
N CYS A 156 -1.13 -6.88 5.47
CA CYS A 156 -0.34 -7.63 6.44
C CYS A 156 -1.18 -8.75 7.02
N GLN A 157 -0.55 -9.92 7.11
CA GLN A 157 -1.04 -11.12 7.76
C GLN A 157 -0.09 -11.45 8.93
N GLY A 158 -0.50 -11.16 10.17
CA GLY A 158 0.36 -11.35 11.35
C GLY A 158 -0.37 -11.56 12.66
#